data_AF-A0A9E0B3Z7-F1
#
_entry.id   AF-A0A9E0B3Z7-F1
#
_cell.length_a   1.000
_cell.length_b   1.000
_cell.length_c   1.000
_cell.angle_alpha   90.00
_cell.angle_beta   90.00
_cell.angle_gamma   90.00
#
_symmetry.space_group_name_H-M   'P 1'
#
loop_
_entity.id
_entity.type
_entity.pdbx_description
1 polymer ?
#
loop_
_entity_poly.entity_id
_entity_poly.type
_entity_poly.pdbx_seq_one_letter_code
_entity_poly.pdbx_strand_id
1 'polypeptide(L)'
;MQGKGLIRFFLIVLALVCIYQLSFTWVASNVESDAAAYAEQSVTADLTGEDRVEFISEKKREYLAKKANETVYNLGIAKYNYDEVKERALKLGLDLQGGMSVVLEVSKYDLVKSLSNNPKNPKLNEALEQARIESGKGNGDLIDLFVSIYEKANPGSQLVSLFSSRDNSEKLAATASNSDVKTFLKEEAEKGVNSTYTKLKERIDKFGVSQPYITLQESTGRIIVELPGVDNPKQVRKLLQS
;
A
#
# COMPACT_ATOMS: atom_id res chain seq x y z
N MET A 1 50.97 10.80 18.41
CA MET A 1 50.44 11.46 17.18
C MET A 1 50.34 10.52 15.95
N GLN A 2 50.65 9.22 16.06
CA GLN A 2 50.80 8.30 14.92
C GLN A 2 49.49 7.81 14.26
N GLY A 3 48.31 8.06 14.84
CA GLY A 3 47.02 7.73 14.21
C GLY A 3 46.43 8.83 13.31
N LYS A 4 46.93 10.07 13.39
CA LYS A 4 46.30 11.23 12.74
C LYS A 4 46.35 11.17 11.20
N GLY A 5 47.38 10.56 10.62
CA GLY A 5 47.50 10.38 9.16
C GLY A 5 46.52 9.35 8.61
N LEU A 6 46.38 8.20 9.30
CA LEU A 6 45.43 7.15 8.92
C LEU A 6 43.98 7.65 9.01
N ILE A 7 43.63 8.36 10.10
CA ILE A 7 42.29 8.93 10.29
C ILE A 7 41.97 9.95 9.19
N ARG A 8 42.92 10.83 8.83
CA ARG A 8 42.73 11.80 7.73
C ARG A 8 42.54 11.11 6.38
N PHE A 9 43.29 10.05 6.10
CA PHE A 9 43.13 9.27 4.88
C PHE A 9 41.72 8.65 4.81
N PHE A 10 41.26 7.98 5.86
CA PHE A 10 39.91 7.42 5.90
C PHE A 10 38.82 8.48 5.75
N LEU A 11 38.99 9.65 6.38
CA LEU A 11 38.04 10.76 6.26
C LEU A 11 37.96 11.28 4.81
N ILE A 12 39.09 11.45 4.14
CA ILE A 12 39.14 11.89 2.74
C ILE A 12 38.45 10.86 1.84
N VAL A 13 38.74 9.57 2.02
CA VAL A 13 38.10 8.49 1.25
C VAL A 13 36.58 8.47 1.50
N LEU A 14 36.15 8.57 2.75
CA LEU A 14 34.73 8.64 3.11
C LEU A 14 34.05 9.86 2.47
N ALA A 15 34.68 11.03 2.51
CA ALA A 15 34.16 12.24 1.89
C ALA A 15 33.99 12.08 0.37
N LEU A 16 34.95 11.44 -0.30
CA LEU A 16 34.86 11.14 -1.73
C LEU A 16 33.70 10.17 -2.04
N VAL A 17 33.50 9.15 -1.21
CA VAL A 17 32.36 8.22 -1.35
C VAL A 17 31.03 8.95 -1.14
N CYS A 18 30.93 9.84 -0.16
CA CYS A 18 29.74 10.66 0.06
C CYS A 18 29.44 11.58 -1.12
N ILE A 19 30.46 12.25 -1.68
CA ILE A 19 30.30 13.11 -2.86
C ILE A 19 29.83 12.28 -4.05
N TYR A 20 30.42 11.11 -4.26
CA TYR A 20 30.00 10.18 -5.30
C TYR A 20 28.53 9.78 -5.15
N GLN A 21 28.08 9.37 -3.96
CA GLN A 21 26.68 9.03 -3.70
C GLN A 21 25.73 10.22 -3.90
N LEU A 22 26.09 11.39 -3.37
CA LEU A 22 25.28 12.61 -3.51
C LEU A 22 25.18 13.10 -4.95
N SER A 23 26.19 12.83 -5.78
CA SER A 23 26.17 13.22 -7.20
C SER A 23 25.02 12.56 -7.97
N PHE A 24 24.67 11.31 -7.66
CA PHE A 24 23.51 10.63 -8.28
C PHE A 24 22.20 11.30 -7.88
N THR A 25 22.04 11.63 -6.61
CA THR A 25 20.86 12.36 -6.12
C THR A 25 20.71 13.72 -6.81
N TRP A 26 21.81 14.44 -6.98
CA TRP A 26 21.80 15.73 -7.66
C TRP A 26 21.37 15.59 -9.14
N VAL A 27 21.94 14.63 -9.86
CA VAL A 27 21.55 14.39 -11.26
C VAL A 27 20.11 13.93 -11.38
N ALA A 28 19.65 13.00 -10.53
CA ALA A 28 18.26 12.56 -10.50
C ALA A 28 17.31 13.76 -10.29
N SER A 29 17.61 14.61 -9.30
CA SER A 29 16.80 15.80 -9.02
C SER A 29 16.77 16.79 -10.17
N ASN A 30 17.88 16.93 -10.91
CA ASN A 30 17.94 17.80 -12.08
C ASN A 30 17.05 17.26 -13.21
N VAL A 31 17.13 15.96 -13.51
CA VAL A 31 16.28 15.33 -14.53
C VAL A 31 14.81 15.40 -14.15
N GLU A 32 14.46 15.19 -12.89
CA GLU A 32 13.08 15.34 -12.40
C GLU A 32 12.59 16.79 -12.49
N SER A 33 13.44 17.77 -12.21
CA SER A 33 13.12 19.20 -12.35
C SER A 33 12.91 19.58 -13.82
N ASP A 34 13.76 19.10 -14.73
CA ASP A 34 13.62 19.28 -16.18
C ASP A 34 12.32 18.65 -16.69
N ALA A 35 11.97 17.46 -16.20
CA ALA A 35 10.73 16.78 -16.54
C ALA A 35 9.49 17.55 -16.07
N ALA A 36 9.53 18.12 -14.86
CA ALA A 36 8.47 18.97 -14.33
C ALA A 36 8.32 20.26 -15.15
N ALA A 37 9.43 20.92 -15.49
CA ALA A 37 9.41 22.12 -16.32
C ALA A 37 8.86 21.84 -17.73
N TYR A 38 9.26 20.72 -18.35
CA TYR A 38 8.71 20.28 -19.64
C TYR A 38 7.20 20.02 -19.57
N ALA A 39 6.74 19.35 -18.51
CA ALA A 39 5.33 19.05 -18.33
C ALA A 39 4.49 20.32 -18.16
N GLU A 40 4.93 21.27 -17.32
CA GLU A 40 4.25 22.55 -17.13
C GLU A 40 4.22 23.41 -18.41
N GLN A 41 5.30 23.43 -19.18
CA GLN A 41 5.34 24.13 -20.48
C GLN A 41 4.41 23.51 -21.53
N SER A 42 4.09 22.23 -21.39
CA SER A 42 3.19 21.52 -22.30
C SER A 42 1.71 21.81 -22.02
N VAL A 43 1.38 22.42 -20.88
CA VAL A 43 -0.01 22.69 -20.47
C VAL A 43 -0.62 23.78 -21.36
N THR A 44 -1.80 23.50 -21.91
CA THR A 44 -2.62 24.51 -22.60
C THR A 44 -3.46 25.31 -21.59
N ALA A 45 -3.75 26.58 -21.90
CA ALA A 45 -4.47 27.49 -20.99
C ALA A 45 -5.87 27.00 -20.59
N ASP A 46 -6.46 26.09 -21.37
CA ASP A 46 -7.81 25.57 -21.17
C ASP A 46 -7.89 24.44 -20.12
N LEU A 47 -6.75 23.83 -19.77
CA LEU A 47 -6.70 22.75 -18.78
C LEU A 47 -6.68 23.33 -17.36
N THR A 48 -7.72 23.03 -16.59
CA THR A 48 -7.85 23.47 -15.20
C THR A 48 -8.16 22.30 -14.28
N GLY A 49 -7.90 22.50 -12.98
CA GLY A 49 -8.23 21.51 -11.96
C GLY A 49 -7.58 20.14 -12.23
N GLU A 50 -8.42 19.11 -12.27
CA GLU A 50 -7.99 17.71 -12.26
C GLU A 50 -7.40 17.26 -13.61
N ASP A 51 -7.97 17.73 -14.72
CA ASP A 51 -7.50 17.41 -16.06
C ASP A 51 -6.07 17.95 -16.30
N ARG A 52 -5.75 19.09 -15.69
CA ARG A 52 -4.39 19.65 -15.69
C ARG A 52 -3.41 18.73 -14.95
N VAL A 53 -3.78 18.23 -13.77
CA VAL A 53 -2.90 17.36 -12.95
C VAL A 53 -2.59 16.05 -13.69
N GLU A 54 -3.61 15.45 -14.31
CA GLU A 54 -3.43 14.24 -15.10
C GLU A 54 -2.52 14.47 -16.32
N PHE A 55 -2.75 15.55 -17.06
CA PHE A 55 -1.94 15.93 -18.21
C PHE A 55 -0.47 16.18 -17.84
N ILE A 56 -0.21 16.94 -16.76
CA ILE A 56 1.16 17.19 -16.27
C ILE A 56 1.84 15.88 -15.89
N SER A 57 1.14 15.01 -15.16
CA SER A 57 1.67 13.71 -14.72
C SER A 57 2.03 12.83 -15.93
N GLU A 58 1.20 12.83 -16.96
CA GLU A 58 1.45 12.09 -18.20
C GLU A 58 2.68 12.63 -18.95
N LYS A 59 2.77 13.95 -19.14
CA LYS A 59 3.91 14.58 -19.83
C LYS A 59 5.22 14.39 -19.09
N LYS A 60 5.20 14.48 -17.77
CA LYS A 60 6.36 14.18 -16.92
C LYS A 60 6.81 12.74 -17.10
N ARG A 61 5.88 11.77 -17.04
CA ARG A 61 6.17 10.35 -17.25
C ARG A 61 6.72 10.06 -18.65
N GLU A 62 6.17 10.69 -19.68
CA GLU A 62 6.66 10.58 -21.06
C GLU A 62 8.12 11.05 -21.17
N TYR A 63 8.44 12.21 -20.58
CA TYR A 63 9.81 12.73 -20.54
C TYR A 63 10.77 11.78 -19.83
N LEU A 64 10.39 11.30 -18.64
CA LEU A 64 11.23 10.39 -17.85
C LEU A 64 11.43 9.04 -18.57
N ALA A 65 10.41 8.51 -19.25
CA ALA A 65 10.51 7.29 -20.05
C ALA A 65 11.49 7.43 -21.22
N LYS A 66 11.55 8.62 -21.84
CA LYS A 66 12.58 8.92 -22.84
C LYS A 66 13.98 8.92 -22.21
N LYS A 67 14.13 9.53 -21.03
CA LYS A 67 15.40 9.59 -20.29
C LYS A 67 15.85 8.25 -19.70
N ALA A 68 14.95 7.28 -19.54
CA ALA A 68 15.32 5.91 -19.22
C ALA A 68 16.11 5.22 -20.35
N ASN A 69 15.97 5.67 -21.60
CA ASN A 69 16.68 5.12 -22.76
C ASN A 69 17.89 5.96 -23.18
N GLU A 70 18.10 7.12 -22.56
CA GLU A 70 19.20 8.04 -22.87
C GLU A 70 20.21 8.08 -21.72
N THR A 71 21.48 8.31 -22.04
CA THR A 71 22.48 8.60 -20.99
C THR A 71 22.21 9.97 -20.38
N VAL A 72 21.95 10.02 -19.08
CA VAL A 72 21.75 11.28 -18.33
C VAL A 72 22.93 11.61 -17.43
N TYR A 73 23.76 10.63 -17.08
CA TYR A 73 24.98 10.84 -16.30
C TYR A 73 26.17 10.11 -16.91
N ASN A 74 27.27 10.83 -17.13
CA ASN A 74 28.49 10.27 -17.69
C ASN A 74 29.70 10.63 -16.80
N LEU A 75 30.26 9.62 -16.15
CA LEU A 75 31.44 9.74 -15.29
C LEU A 75 32.75 9.41 -16.04
N GLY A 76 32.72 9.33 -17.37
CA GLY A 76 33.85 8.96 -18.22
C GLY A 76 34.10 7.45 -18.25
N ILE A 77 34.17 6.81 -17.08
CA ILE A 77 34.37 5.35 -16.94
C ILE A 77 33.06 4.55 -16.99
N ALA A 78 31.93 5.20 -16.73
CA ALA A 78 30.61 4.60 -16.72
C ALA A 78 29.57 5.64 -17.16
N LYS A 79 28.55 5.15 -17.87
CA LYS A 79 27.39 5.93 -18.32
C LYS A 79 26.16 5.34 -17.66
N TYR A 80 25.27 6.22 -17.22
CA TYR A 80 24.04 5.85 -16.54
C TYR A 80 22.84 6.52 -17.20
N ASN A 81 21.77 5.75 -17.38
CA ASN A 81 20.46 6.28 -17.75
C ASN A 81 19.68 6.77 -16.52
N TYR A 82 18.48 7.31 -16.73
CA TYR A 82 17.70 7.83 -15.62
C TYR A 82 17.35 6.78 -14.56
N ASP A 83 16.97 5.56 -14.95
CA ASP A 83 16.56 4.51 -14.01
C ASP A 83 17.74 4.09 -13.11
N GLU A 84 18.93 3.94 -13.69
CA GLU A 84 20.16 3.60 -12.97
C GLU A 84 20.61 4.73 -12.03
N VAL A 85 20.46 5.99 -12.45
CA VAL A 85 20.75 7.15 -11.60
C VAL A 85 19.75 7.21 -10.44
N LYS A 86 18.46 6.98 -10.70
CA LYS A 86 17.40 7.00 -9.69
C LYS A 86 17.56 5.87 -8.67
N GLU A 87 17.97 4.69 -9.10
CA GLU A 87 18.24 3.54 -8.20
C GLU A 87 19.38 3.84 -7.21
N ARG A 88 20.39 4.60 -7.67
CA ARG A 88 21.57 4.98 -6.87
C ARG A 88 21.39 6.28 -6.08
N ALA A 89 20.39 7.08 -6.42
CA ALA A 89 20.07 8.29 -5.70
C ALA A 89 19.63 8.00 -4.26
N LEU A 90 19.81 8.98 -3.39
CA LEU A 90 19.30 8.90 -2.02
C LEU A 90 17.78 8.76 -2.01
N LYS A 91 17.35 7.89 -1.11
CA LYS A 91 15.95 7.54 -0.90
C LYS A 91 15.29 8.67 -0.11
N LEU A 92 14.63 9.58 -0.83
CA LEU A 92 13.92 10.69 -0.21
C LEU A 92 12.58 10.14 0.33
N GLY A 93 12.34 10.29 1.64
CA GLY A 93 11.07 9.88 2.25
C GLY A 93 9.90 10.76 1.78
N LEU A 94 8.68 10.41 2.19
CA LEU A 94 7.45 11.15 1.86
C LEU A 94 7.54 12.65 2.21
N ASP A 95 8.20 12.98 3.32
CA ASP A 95 8.37 14.36 3.79
C ASP A 95 9.22 15.22 2.82
N LEU A 96 10.25 14.62 2.21
CA LEU A 96 11.18 15.33 1.34
C LEU A 96 10.80 15.27 -0.14
N GLN A 97 10.24 14.14 -0.60
CA GLN A 97 9.85 13.94 -1.99
C GLN A 97 8.40 14.35 -2.26
N GLY A 98 7.58 14.48 -1.22
CA GLY A 98 6.13 14.55 -1.34
C GLY A 98 5.54 13.21 -1.83
N GLY A 99 4.21 13.13 -1.90
CA GLY A 99 3.52 11.93 -2.37
C GLY A 99 2.19 11.70 -1.67
N MET A 100 1.86 10.43 -1.40
CA MET A 100 0.58 10.04 -0.84
C MET A 100 0.74 9.06 0.34
N SER A 101 0.01 9.32 1.43
CA SER A 101 -0.20 8.36 2.53
C SER A 101 -1.67 7.93 2.55
N VAL A 102 -1.92 6.62 2.57
CA VAL A 102 -3.26 6.02 2.55
C VAL A 102 -3.35 4.97 3.64
N VAL A 103 -4.46 4.97 4.36
CA VAL A 103 -4.83 3.87 5.26
C VAL A 103 -5.96 3.08 4.62
N LEU A 104 -5.71 1.81 4.36
CA LEU A 104 -6.69 0.86 3.86
C LEU A 104 -7.13 -0.03 5.01
N GLU A 105 -8.43 -0.31 5.11
CA GLU A 105 -8.97 -1.23 6.10
C GLU A 105 -9.63 -2.40 5.37
N VAL A 106 -9.22 -3.62 5.72
CA VAL A 106 -9.88 -4.81 5.21
C VAL A 106 -11.14 -5.04 6.04
N SER A 107 -12.29 -4.86 5.40
CA SER A 107 -13.60 -4.97 6.04
C SER A 107 -13.86 -6.41 6.52
N LYS A 108 -13.72 -6.64 7.84
CA LYS A 108 -14.15 -7.90 8.47
C LYS A 108 -15.65 -8.14 8.27
N TYR A 109 -16.43 -7.05 8.19
CA TYR A 109 -17.87 -7.10 7.90
C TYR A 109 -18.14 -7.77 6.55
N ASP A 110 -17.52 -7.27 5.48
CA ASP A 110 -17.76 -7.78 4.12
C ASP A 110 -17.24 -9.19 3.96
N LEU A 111 -16.15 -9.54 4.66
CA LEU A 111 -15.64 -10.89 4.69
C LEU A 111 -16.61 -11.87 5.36
N VAL A 112 -17.10 -11.58 6.56
CA VAL A 112 -18.07 -12.45 7.24
C VAL A 112 -19.30 -12.63 6.35
N LYS A 113 -19.74 -11.57 5.68
CA LYS A 113 -20.85 -11.63 4.74
C LYS A 113 -20.55 -12.50 3.52
N SER A 114 -19.34 -12.42 2.95
CA SER A 114 -18.96 -13.20 1.76
C SER A 114 -18.72 -14.69 2.06
N LEU A 115 -18.28 -15.03 3.27
CA LEU A 115 -18.13 -16.42 3.73
C LEU A 115 -19.47 -17.11 4.02
N SER A 116 -20.56 -16.33 4.13
CA SER A 116 -21.87 -16.88 4.44
C SER A 116 -22.54 -17.55 3.24
N ASN A 117 -23.27 -18.64 3.50
CA ASN A 117 -24.09 -19.36 2.54
C ASN A 117 -25.20 -18.50 1.93
N ASN A 118 -25.72 -17.55 2.71
CA ASN A 118 -26.77 -16.64 2.30
C ASN A 118 -26.49 -15.22 2.81
N PRO A 119 -25.79 -14.40 2.02
CA PRO A 119 -25.47 -13.01 2.37
C PRO A 119 -26.69 -12.10 2.59
N LYS A 120 -27.89 -12.54 2.17
CA LYS A 120 -29.14 -11.81 2.34
C LYS A 120 -29.94 -12.26 3.56
N ASN A 121 -29.41 -13.20 4.36
CA ASN A 121 -30.09 -13.68 5.56
C ASN A 121 -30.33 -12.52 6.55
N PRO A 122 -31.58 -12.23 6.95
CA PRO A 122 -31.89 -11.12 7.85
C PRO A 122 -31.21 -11.24 9.21
N LYS A 123 -31.20 -12.44 9.81
CA LYS A 123 -30.58 -12.70 11.11
C LYS A 123 -29.06 -12.50 11.08
N LEU A 124 -28.42 -12.89 9.99
CA LEU A 124 -26.99 -12.62 9.75
C LEU A 124 -26.75 -11.11 9.68
N ASN A 125 -27.47 -10.42 8.79
CA ASN A 125 -27.26 -9.00 8.53
C ASN A 125 -27.57 -8.13 9.75
N GLU A 126 -28.61 -8.44 10.52
CA GLU A 126 -28.94 -7.74 11.76
C GLU A 126 -27.83 -7.90 12.80
N ALA A 127 -27.38 -9.13 13.07
CA ALA A 127 -26.31 -9.38 14.04
C ALA A 127 -24.99 -8.72 13.61
N LEU A 128 -24.67 -8.79 12.31
CA LEU A 128 -23.44 -8.24 11.76
C LEU A 128 -23.44 -6.70 11.75
N GLU A 129 -24.59 -6.08 11.49
CA GLU A 129 -24.75 -4.62 11.53
C GLU A 129 -24.67 -4.09 12.97
N GLN A 130 -25.30 -4.77 13.92
CA GLN A 130 -25.14 -4.43 15.34
C GLN A 130 -23.69 -4.60 15.80
N ALA A 131 -23.02 -5.68 15.39
CA ALA A 131 -21.60 -5.87 15.67
C ALA A 131 -20.73 -4.76 15.07
N ARG A 132 -21.03 -4.30 13.86
CA ARG A 132 -20.34 -3.16 13.21
C ARG A 132 -20.50 -1.88 14.02
N ILE A 133 -21.71 -1.58 14.48
CA ILE A 133 -22.00 -0.39 15.30
C ILE A 133 -21.24 -0.46 16.63
N GLU A 134 -21.28 -1.60 17.32
CA GLU A 134 -20.61 -1.78 18.61
C GLU A 134 -19.09 -1.78 18.49
N SER A 135 -18.54 -2.42 17.45
CA SER A 135 -17.10 -2.40 17.17
C SER A 135 -16.63 -0.98 16.84
N GLY A 136 -17.42 -0.22 16.08
CA GLY A 136 -17.14 1.19 15.77
C GLY A 136 -17.14 2.12 17.00
N LYS A 137 -17.78 1.73 18.10
CA LYS A 137 -17.69 2.43 19.40
C LYS A 137 -16.47 2.01 20.23
N GLY A 138 -15.68 1.04 19.78
CA GLY A 138 -14.54 0.48 20.51
C GLY A 138 -14.90 -0.62 21.50
N ASN A 139 -16.09 -1.22 21.42
CA ASN A 139 -16.57 -2.22 22.39
C ASN A 139 -16.03 -3.64 22.16
N GLY A 140 -15.18 -3.84 21.14
CA GLY A 140 -14.52 -5.12 20.87
C GLY A 140 -14.29 -5.41 19.39
N ASP A 141 -13.73 -6.58 19.11
CA ASP A 141 -13.56 -7.09 17.75
C ASP A 141 -14.91 -7.45 17.10
N LEU A 142 -15.05 -7.16 15.81
CA LEU A 142 -16.28 -7.35 15.07
C LEU A 142 -16.76 -8.81 15.07
N ILE A 143 -15.87 -9.80 14.95
CA ILE A 143 -16.26 -11.22 14.88
C ILE A 143 -16.69 -11.70 16.26
N ASP A 144 -15.99 -11.27 17.31
CA ASP A 144 -16.38 -11.54 18.70
C ASP A 144 -17.78 -11.01 19.01
N LEU A 145 -18.05 -9.76 18.63
CA LEU A 145 -19.34 -9.10 18.82
C LEU A 145 -20.43 -9.75 17.98
N PHE A 146 -20.15 -10.07 16.71
CA PHE A 146 -21.09 -10.75 15.82
C PHE A 146 -21.58 -12.07 16.39
N VAL A 147 -20.66 -12.94 16.80
CA VAL A 147 -21.00 -14.26 17.37
C VAL A 147 -21.85 -14.09 18.64
N SER A 148 -21.42 -13.21 19.55
CA SER A 148 -22.13 -12.91 20.81
C SER A 148 -23.54 -12.36 20.58
N ILE A 149 -23.70 -11.41 19.65
CA ILE A 149 -25.00 -10.80 19.33
C ILE A 149 -25.91 -11.83 18.65
N TYR A 150 -25.38 -12.61 17.71
CA TYR A 150 -26.14 -13.62 17.00
C TYR A 150 -26.70 -14.69 17.94
N GLU A 151 -25.87 -15.22 18.85
CA GLU A 151 -26.26 -16.22 19.84
C GLU A 151 -27.32 -15.69 20.82
N LYS A 152 -27.17 -14.44 21.28
CA LYS A 152 -28.16 -13.80 22.15
C LYS A 152 -29.50 -13.59 21.45
N ALA A 153 -29.49 -13.18 20.18
CA ALA A 153 -30.69 -12.98 19.39
C ALA A 153 -31.35 -14.30 18.92
N ASN A 154 -30.58 -15.39 18.87
CA ASN A 154 -31.04 -16.69 18.39
C ASN A 154 -30.60 -17.83 19.33
N PRO A 155 -31.20 -17.95 20.53
CA PRO A 155 -30.86 -19.01 21.47
C PRO A 155 -31.01 -20.40 20.84
N GLY A 156 -30.01 -21.27 20.99
CA GLY A 156 -30.01 -22.64 20.46
C GLY A 156 -29.71 -22.76 18.95
N SER A 157 -29.45 -21.65 18.25
CA SER A 157 -29.03 -21.71 16.85
C SER A 157 -27.55 -22.09 16.72
N GLN A 158 -27.24 -22.88 15.68
CA GLN A 158 -25.86 -23.20 15.32
C GLN A 158 -25.41 -22.29 14.19
N LEU A 159 -24.41 -21.45 14.45
CA LEU A 159 -23.80 -20.53 13.49
C LEU A 159 -23.27 -21.25 12.25
N VAL A 160 -22.85 -22.51 12.40
CA VAL A 160 -22.32 -23.33 11.29
C VAL A 160 -23.29 -23.41 10.11
N SER A 161 -24.61 -23.37 10.36
CA SER A 161 -25.64 -23.38 9.31
C SER A 161 -25.55 -22.19 8.34
N LEU A 162 -24.99 -21.06 8.81
CA LEU A 162 -24.78 -19.87 7.99
C LEU A 162 -23.49 -19.92 7.17
N PHE A 163 -22.54 -20.79 7.53
CA PHE A 163 -21.18 -20.79 6.96
C PHE A 163 -20.74 -22.16 6.40
N SER A 164 -21.59 -23.18 6.44
CA SER A 164 -21.34 -24.52 5.89
C SER A 164 -21.46 -24.55 4.36
N SER A 165 -20.63 -23.76 3.67
CA SER A 165 -20.57 -23.72 2.21
C SER A 165 -19.68 -24.85 1.68
N ARG A 166 -19.80 -25.15 0.39
CA ARG A 166 -18.87 -26.08 -0.28
C ARG A 166 -17.43 -25.59 -0.15
N ASP A 167 -17.20 -24.29 -0.29
CA ASP A 167 -15.87 -23.68 -0.24
C ASP A 167 -15.27 -23.69 1.18
N ASN A 168 -16.12 -23.67 2.20
CA ASN A 168 -15.70 -23.69 3.61
C ASN A 168 -15.55 -25.13 4.15
N SER A 169 -16.11 -26.13 3.47
CA SER A 169 -16.24 -27.51 3.98
C SER A 169 -14.91 -28.21 4.31
N GLU A 170 -13.80 -27.79 3.69
CA GLU A 170 -12.46 -28.29 4.01
C GLU A 170 -11.94 -27.80 5.37
N LYS A 171 -12.42 -26.62 5.82
CA LYS A 171 -11.94 -25.93 7.03
C LYS A 171 -12.98 -25.86 8.15
N LEU A 172 -14.26 -26.04 7.83
CA LEU A 172 -15.37 -25.97 8.77
C LEU A 172 -16.28 -27.18 8.61
N ALA A 173 -16.22 -28.09 9.59
CA ALA A 173 -17.09 -29.26 9.64
C ALA A 173 -18.56 -28.87 9.80
N ALA A 174 -19.48 -29.60 9.18
CA ALA A 174 -20.92 -29.32 9.29
C ALA A 174 -21.46 -29.45 10.73
N THR A 175 -20.75 -30.15 11.62
CA THR A 175 -21.07 -30.31 13.04
C THR A 175 -20.28 -29.36 13.95
N ALA A 176 -19.59 -28.37 13.38
CA ALA A 176 -18.78 -27.42 14.13
C ALA A 176 -19.61 -26.65 15.17
N SER A 177 -19.01 -26.40 16.34
CA SER A 177 -19.61 -25.56 17.36
C SER A 177 -19.55 -24.08 16.96
N ASN A 178 -20.33 -23.24 17.64
CA ASN A 178 -20.25 -21.79 17.42
C ASN A 178 -18.86 -21.21 17.72
N SER A 179 -18.13 -21.81 18.68
CA SER A 179 -16.74 -21.46 18.96
C SER A 179 -15.81 -21.83 17.80
N ASP A 180 -16.04 -22.96 17.14
CA ASP A 180 -15.25 -23.36 15.98
C ASP A 180 -15.52 -22.44 14.79
N VAL A 181 -16.78 -22.07 14.55
CA VAL A 181 -17.16 -21.09 13.52
C VAL A 181 -16.49 -19.75 13.79
N LYS A 182 -16.46 -19.30 15.04
CA LYS A 182 -15.78 -18.07 15.45
C LYS A 182 -14.29 -18.13 15.11
N THR A 183 -13.60 -19.22 15.46
CA THR A 183 -12.17 -19.41 15.14
C THR A 183 -11.96 -19.39 13.62
N PHE A 184 -12.77 -20.14 12.88
CA PHE A 184 -12.74 -20.17 11.41
C PHE A 184 -12.87 -18.75 10.81
N LEU A 185 -13.85 -17.96 11.25
CA LEU A 185 -14.04 -16.59 10.76
C LEU A 185 -12.83 -15.69 11.05
N LYS A 186 -12.20 -15.84 12.22
CA LYS A 186 -10.99 -15.07 12.56
C LYS A 186 -9.80 -15.46 11.69
N GLU A 187 -9.59 -16.75 11.46
CA GLU A 187 -8.51 -17.23 10.60
C GLU A 187 -8.70 -16.78 9.14
N GLU A 188 -9.91 -16.86 8.62
CA GLU A 188 -10.17 -16.39 7.25
C GLU A 188 -10.05 -14.86 7.16
N ALA A 189 -10.33 -14.12 8.25
CA ALA A 189 -10.08 -12.68 8.30
C ALA A 189 -8.60 -12.33 8.23
N GLU A 190 -7.79 -13.03 9.01
CA GLU A 190 -6.33 -12.85 8.98
C GLU A 190 -5.75 -13.24 7.61
N LYS A 191 -6.19 -14.35 7.03
CA LYS A 191 -5.79 -14.77 5.66
C LYS A 191 -6.22 -13.76 4.62
N GLY A 192 -7.44 -13.23 4.71
CA GLY A 192 -7.95 -12.19 3.81
C GLY A 192 -7.12 -10.91 3.88
N VAL A 193 -6.77 -10.48 5.09
CA VAL A 193 -5.88 -9.32 5.34
C VAL A 193 -4.51 -9.55 4.71
N ASN A 194 -3.86 -10.68 5.00
CA ASN A 194 -2.53 -11.02 4.47
C ASN A 194 -2.52 -11.16 2.94
N SER A 195 -3.58 -11.75 2.37
CA SER A 195 -3.75 -11.85 0.93
C SER A 195 -3.91 -10.47 0.28
N THR A 196 -4.65 -9.58 0.92
CA THR A 196 -4.84 -8.20 0.44
C THR A 196 -3.54 -7.42 0.51
N TYR A 197 -2.80 -7.53 1.62
CA TYR A 197 -1.47 -6.95 1.77
C TYR A 197 -0.51 -7.40 0.66
N THR A 198 -0.47 -8.70 0.38
CA THR A 198 0.41 -9.28 -0.67
C THR A 198 0.04 -8.74 -2.04
N LYS A 199 -1.25 -8.74 -2.40
CA LYS A 199 -1.73 -8.20 -3.68
C LYS A 199 -1.47 -6.71 -3.83
N LEU A 200 -1.64 -5.93 -2.75
CA LEU A 200 -1.33 -4.50 -2.76
C LEU A 200 0.15 -4.25 -3.01
N LYS A 201 1.03 -5.00 -2.33
CA LYS A 201 2.47 -4.93 -2.54
C LYS A 201 2.84 -5.21 -4.01
N GLU A 202 2.36 -6.32 -4.57
CA GLU A 202 2.60 -6.69 -5.96
C GLU A 202 2.08 -5.64 -6.98
N ARG A 203 0.99 -4.94 -6.66
CA ARG A 203 0.45 -3.88 -7.52
C ARG A 203 1.27 -2.61 -7.43
N ILE A 204 1.71 -2.23 -6.23
CA ILE A 204 2.53 -1.03 -6.02
C ILE A 204 3.90 -1.20 -6.69
N ASP A 205 4.49 -2.40 -6.63
CA ASP A 205 5.76 -2.71 -7.29
C ASP A 205 5.70 -2.45 -8.82
N LYS A 206 4.51 -2.54 -9.43
CA LYS A 206 4.31 -2.26 -10.86
C LYS A 206 4.17 -0.76 -11.20
N PHE A 207 3.98 0.11 -10.21
CA PHE A 207 3.71 1.53 -10.44
C PHE A 207 4.98 2.39 -10.54
N GLY A 208 6.17 1.79 -10.34
CA GLY A 208 7.45 2.49 -10.50
C GLY A 208 7.69 3.59 -9.46
N VAL A 209 6.98 3.54 -8.32
CA VAL A 209 7.23 4.41 -7.17
C VAL A 209 8.59 4.06 -6.56
N SER A 210 9.33 5.09 -6.17
CA SER A 210 10.59 4.91 -5.45
C SER A 210 10.29 4.46 -4.03
N GLN A 211 10.27 3.13 -3.82
CA GLN A 211 10.33 2.51 -2.49
C GLN A 211 9.12 2.79 -1.61
N PRO A 212 8.02 2.06 -1.85
CA PRO A 212 6.82 2.16 -1.03
C PRO A 212 7.10 1.69 0.40
N TYR A 213 6.51 2.37 1.38
CA TYR A 213 6.43 1.87 2.75
C TYR A 213 5.04 1.31 3.01
N ILE A 214 4.97 0.01 3.30
CA ILE A 214 3.72 -0.71 3.51
C ILE A 214 3.81 -1.45 4.84
N THR A 215 2.95 -1.10 5.79
CA THR A 215 2.87 -1.77 7.10
C THR A 215 1.47 -2.27 7.38
N LEU A 216 1.39 -3.48 7.93
CA LEU A 216 0.16 -4.11 8.36
C LEU A 216 0.03 -3.99 9.88
N GLN A 217 -1.05 -3.36 10.33
CA GLN A 217 -1.45 -3.36 11.73
C GLN A 217 -2.40 -4.53 11.99
N GLU A 218 -1.85 -5.70 12.34
CA GLU A 218 -2.59 -6.96 12.53
C GLU A 218 -3.77 -6.83 13.50
N SER A 219 -3.60 -6.09 14.60
CA SER A 219 -4.65 -5.91 15.60
C SER A 219 -5.92 -5.23 15.06
N THR A 220 -5.78 -4.41 14.03
CA THR A 220 -6.90 -3.66 13.44
C THR A 220 -7.21 -4.07 12.00
N GLY A 221 -6.39 -4.91 11.37
CA GLY A 221 -6.52 -5.24 9.95
C GLY A 221 -6.31 -4.04 9.02
N ARG A 222 -5.62 -2.99 9.50
CA ARG A 222 -5.33 -1.78 8.73
C ARG A 222 -3.98 -1.90 8.04
N ILE A 223 -3.94 -1.53 6.76
CA ILE A 223 -2.74 -1.50 5.93
C ILE A 223 -2.42 -0.03 5.66
N ILE A 224 -1.30 0.45 6.18
CA ILE A 224 -0.80 1.80 5.94
C ILE A 224 0.14 1.73 4.75
N VAL A 225 -0.09 2.58 3.77
CA VAL A 225 0.66 2.66 2.51
C VAL A 225 1.15 4.08 2.32
N GLU A 226 2.47 4.26 2.25
CA GLU A 226 3.11 5.52 1.92
C GLU A 226 3.88 5.38 0.61
N LEU A 227 3.58 6.26 -0.33
CA LEU A 227 4.06 6.23 -1.70
C LEU A 227 4.72 7.58 -2.01
N PRO A 228 6.04 7.71 -1.81
CA PRO A 228 6.76 8.93 -2.13
C PRO A 228 6.90 9.08 -3.66
N GLY A 229 6.89 10.33 -4.13
CA GLY A 229 7.05 10.65 -5.55
C GLY A 229 5.85 10.28 -6.44
N VAL A 230 4.65 10.14 -5.87
CA VAL A 230 3.41 9.93 -6.64
C VAL A 230 2.93 11.25 -7.24
N ASP A 231 2.91 11.33 -8.57
CA ASP A 231 2.43 12.51 -9.31
C ASP A 231 0.89 12.53 -9.47
N ASN A 232 0.25 11.36 -9.60
CA ASN A 232 -1.21 11.25 -9.74
C ASN A 232 -1.85 10.39 -8.62
N PRO A 233 -2.24 10.99 -7.49
CA PRO A 233 -2.87 10.29 -6.36
C PRO A 233 -4.16 9.55 -6.72
N LYS A 234 -4.95 10.06 -7.69
CA LYS A 234 -6.22 9.46 -8.08
C LYS A 234 -6.02 8.12 -8.78
N GLN A 235 -5.08 8.07 -9.71
CA GLN A 235 -4.74 6.83 -10.42
C GLN A 235 -4.29 5.76 -9.43
N VAL A 236 -3.44 6.13 -8.47
CA VAL A 236 -2.99 5.23 -7.42
C VAL A 236 -4.15 4.78 -6.54
N ARG A 237 -5.01 5.69 -6.08
CA ARG A 237 -6.21 5.33 -5.30
C ARG A 237 -7.07 4.31 -6.02
N LYS A 238 -7.32 4.49 -7.33
CA LYS A 238 -8.11 3.54 -8.14
C LYS A 238 -7.48 2.14 -8.19
N LEU A 239 -6.15 2.06 -8.21
CA LEU A 239 -5.40 0.80 -8.21
C LEU A 239 -5.34 0.13 -6.82
N LEU A 240 -5.33 0.93 -5.76
CA LEU A 240 -5.39 0.44 -4.39
C LEU A 240 -6.81 -0.08 -4.03
N GLN A 241 -7.84 0.41 -4.72
CA GLN A 241 -9.24 0.01 -4.51
C GLN A 241 -9.73 -1.11 -5.43
N SER A 242 -9.02 -1.43 -6.53
CA SER A 242 -9.40 -2.49 -7.47
C SER A 242 -9.07 -3.90 -6.97
#